data_AF-A0A0M2GYH6-F1
#
_entry.id   AF-A0A0M2GYH6-F1
#
_cell.length_a   1.000
_cell.length_b   1.000
_cell.length_c   1.000
_cell.angle_alpha   90.00
_cell.angle_beta   90.00
_cell.angle_gamma   90.00
#
_symmetry.space_group_name_H-M   'P 1'
#
loop_
_entity.id
_entity.type
_entity.pdbx_description
1 polymer ?
#
loop_
_entity_poly.entity_id
_entity_poly.type
_entity_poly.pdbx_seq_one_letter_code
_entity_poly.pdbx_strand_id
1 'polypeptide(L)'
;MADTTVRIDGNTLRLPGGVAVRFIRTLRLPETGTHPLPPGLGEFPVRRIADYGDRVPEAWRARGGVMLPVYLREAMWLSFAGTSEPAALQVGVGKVCAVSGRPWSDRLAHGPQNYVVLPRQPWLDGINSGTGTVRQFVAVPLGLGATVEGQVTGEEVWGGVQLRSFALNGRELARWHEEERQRAERTRAMAPPSGYGAAMPGGLPPAASGGFGAAMPMAAPSAPGAVPAPAAGAAPASPPRAAAAMGLGVGGSMRQEVYQDDRPLTDWSEQPAGRVFVHLVTPPEWRRITGEAAPPSPVDRAAYTRAGLPWFDYCDEDAPDLAPTDTLRSVKPVGDWLGDDHEPWQPPTPGQTQQLKDAPGKPIEDGDW
;
A
#
# COMPACT_ATOMS: atom_id res chain seq x y z
N MET A 1 -16.20 -12.26 20.69
CA MET A 1 -16.25 -12.61 19.26
C MET A 1 -15.33 -11.62 18.55
N ALA A 2 -14.09 -12.02 18.23
CA ALA A 2 -13.21 -11.16 17.45
C ALA A 2 -13.86 -10.94 16.08
N ASP A 3 -13.92 -9.69 15.62
CA ASP A 3 -14.44 -9.40 14.28
C ASP A 3 -13.48 -10.02 13.26
N THR A 4 -13.95 -11.03 12.53
CA THR A 4 -13.22 -11.73 11.47
C THR A 4 -13.34 -11.03 10.12
N THR A 5 -14.02 -9.88 10.07
CA THR A 5 -14.32 -9.15 8.84
C THR A 5 -13.23 -8.12 8.55
N VAL A 6 -12.76 -8.09 7.30
CA VAL A 6 -11.89 -7.01 6.82
C VAL A 6 -12.72 -5.72 6.70
N ARG A 7 -12.24 -4.64 7.33
CA ARG A 7 -12.87 -3.32 7.29
C ARG A 7 -12.06 -2.36 6.42
N ILE A 8 -12.74 -1.32 5.95
CA ILE A 8 -12.11 -0.20 5.24
C ILE A 8 -12.26 1.03 6.14
N ASP A 9 -11.15 1.67 6.46
CA ASP A 9 -11.05 2.89 7.26
C ASP A 9 -10.31 3.95 6.43
N GLY A 10 -11.06 4.88 5.84
CA GLY A 10 -10.55 5.72 4.75
C GLY A 10 -10.15 4.86 3.53
N ASN A 11 -8.85 4.83 3.21
CA ASN A 11 -8.27 3.93 2.20
C ASN A 11 -7.46 2.77 2.81
N THR A 12 -7.46 2.64 4.15
CA THR A 12 -6.75 1.59 4.87
C THR A 12 -7.60 0.34 4.97
N LEU A 13 -7.02 -0.81 4.60
CA LEU A 13 -7.58 -2.12 4.90
C LEU A 13 -7.19 -2.53 6.32
N ARG A 14 -8.19 -2.69 7.19
CA ARG A 14 -8.05 -3.23 8.55
C ARG A 14 -8.38 -4.71 8.52
N LEU A 15 -7.37 -5.55 8.62
CA LEU A 15 -7.54 -7.00 8.71
C LEU A 15 -7.55 -7.43 10.18
N PRO A 16 -8.31 -8.48 10.54
CA PRO A 16 -8.22 -9.12 11.84
C PRO A 16 -6.78 -9.47 12.23
N GLY A 17 -6.48 -9.40 13.54
CA GLY A 17 -5.12 -9.48 14.07
C GLY A 17 -4.38 -8.14 14.08
N GLY A 18 -5.11 -7.02 14.13
CA GLY A 18 -4.52 -5.68 14.21
C GLY A 18 -3.83 -5.17 12.95
N VAL A 19 -3.88 -5.91 11.83
CA VAL A 19 -3.14 -5.60 10.61
C VAL A 19 -3.75 -4.43 9.85
N ALA A 20 -2.91 -3.47 9.47
CA ALA A 20 -3.26 -2.35 8.59
C ALA A 20 -2.50 -2.46 7.27
N VAL A 21 -3.19 -2.26 6.15
CA VAL A 21 -2.55 -2.22 4.81
C VAL A 21 -3.08 -1.02 4.03
N ARG A 22 -2.17 -0.17 3.55
CA ARG A 22 -2.46 0.89 2.56
C ARG A 22 -1.70 0.62 1.28
N PHE A 23 -2.30 0.97 0.15
CA PHE A 23 -1.66 0.91 -1.16
C PHE A 23 -1.20 2.32 -1.52
N ILE A 24 0.09 2.49 -1.77
CA ILE A 24 0.68 3.80 -2.00
C ILE A 24 1.22 3.87 -3.42
N ARG A 25 0.90 4.95 -4.13
CA ARG A 25 1.46 5.26 -5.45
C ARG A 25 2.92 5.62 -5.31
N THR A 26 3.72 5.28 -6.31
CA THR A 26 5.11 5.70 -6.36
C THR A 26 5.64 5.83 -7.78
N LEU A 27 6.86 6.36 -7.92
CA LEU A 27 7.57 6.39 -9.18
C LEU A 27 7.90 4.97 -9.64
N ARG A 28 7.61 4.67 -10.90
CA ARG A 28 8.18 3.48 -11.54
C ARG A 28 9.70 3.63 -11.59
N LEU A 29 10.44 2.59 -11.24
CA LEU A 29 11.90 2.56 -11.33
C LEU A 29 12.38 1.98 -12.65
N PRO A 30 13.51 2.45 -13.21
CA PRO A 30 14.13 1.84 -14.37
C PRO A 30 14.48 0.39 -14.12
N GLU A 31 14.37 -0.43 -15.15
CA GLU A 31 14.52 -1.88 -15.06
C GLU A 31 16.00 -2.31 -14.96
N THR A 32 16.92 -1.40 -15.32
CA THR A 32 18.36 -1.62 -15.20
C THR A 32 18.90 -0.96 -13.92
N GLY A 33 19.79 -1.66 -13.22
CA GLY A 33 20.44 -1.19 -12.01
C GLY A 33 19.63 -1.43 -10.74
N THR A 34 20.16 -0.96 -9.61
CA THR A 34 19.48 -0.95 -8.31
C THR A 34 19.38 0.49 -7.83
N HIS A 35 18.19 0.90 -7.44
CA HIS A 35 17.86 2.29 -7.15
C HIS A 35 17.51 2.49 -5.67
N PRO A 36 17.63 3.73 -5.14
CA PRO A 36 17.05 4.08 -3.85
C PRO A 36 15.52 3.99 -3.90
N LEU A 37 14.90 3.89 -2.73
CA LEU A 37 13.45 3.84 -2.55
C LEU A 37 12.82 5.17 -2.98
N PRO A 38 11.83 5.15 -3.89
CA PRO A 38 11.05 6.34 -4.23
C PRO A 38 10.03 6.66 -3.12
N PRO A 39 9.60 7.92 -2.95
CA PRO A 39 8.61 8.26 -1.93
C PRO A 39 7.22 7.77 -2.32
N GLY A 40 6.31 7.83 -1.34
CA GLY A 40 4.88 7.74 -1.58
C GLY A 40 4.34 9.01 -2.27
N LEU A 41 3.49 8.82 -3.28
CA LEU A 41 2.85 9.89 -4.06
C LEU A 41 1.33 9.87 -3.88
N GLY A 42 0.91 9.51 -2.68
CA GLY A 42 -0.49 9.43 -2.28
C GLY A 42 -1.08 8.03 -2.34
N GLU A 43 -2.21 7.88 -1.66
CA GLU A 43 -2.88 6.58 -1.49
C GLU A 43 -3.78 6.24 -2.67
N PHE A 44 -3.83 4.96 -3.03
CA PHE A 44 -4.88 4.46 -3.90
C PHE A 44 -6.22 4.47 -3.15
N PRO A 45 -7.30 4.99 -3.76
CA PRO A 45 -8.62 4.87 -3.16
C PRO A 45 -9.07 3.41 -3.22
N VAL A 46 -9.62 2.93 -2.12
CA VAL A 46 -10.11 1.55 -1.99
C VAL A 46 -11.62 1.57 -1.80
N ARG A 47 -12.32 0.68 -2.52
CA ARG A 47 -13.78 0.52 -2.38
C ARG A 47 -14.15 -0.94 -2.28
N ARG A 48 -15.17 -1.25 -1.49
CA ARG A 48 -15.67 -2.63 -1.33
C ARG A 48 -16.48 -3.04 -2.55
N ILE A 49 -16.25 -4.25 -3.06
CA ILE A 49 -16.99 -4.78 -4.21
C ILE A 49 -18.51 -4.86 -3.93
N ALA A 50 -18.86 -5.25 -2.70
CA ALA A 50 -20.26 -5.44 -2.29
C ALA A 50 -21.14 -4.18 -2.42
N ASP A 51 -20.53 -2.99 -2.42
CA ASP A 51 -21.26 -1.72 -2.44
C ASP A 51 -21.76 -1.36 -3.86
N TYR A 52 -21.32 -2.08 -4.90
CA TYR A 52 -21.59 -1.74 -6.30
C TYR A 52 -22.55 -2.68 -7.02
N GLY A 53 -22.99 -3.77 -6.38
CA GLY A 53 -24.00 -4.67 -6.92
C GLY A 53 -23.67 -5.13 -8.34
N ASP A 54 -24.63 -5.01 -9.26
CA ASP A 54 -24.53 -5.37 -10.67
C ASP A 54 -23.61 -4.50 -11.54
N ARG A 55 -23.04 -3.42 -11.00
CA ARG A 55 -22.05 -2.62 -11.73
C ARG A 55 -20.70 -3.33 -11.86
N VAL A 56 -20.38 -4.27 -10.97
CA VAL A 56 -19.16 -5.09 -11.02
C VAL A 56 -19.40 -6.43 -11.74
N PRO A 57 -18.37 -7.04 -12.35
CA PRO A 57 -18.48 -8.37 -12.95
C PRO A 57 -19.01 -9.42 -11.96
N GLU A 58 -19.80 -10.37 -12.46
CA GLU A 58 -20.38 -11.45 -11.64
C GLU A 58 -19.31 -12.25 -10.88
N ALA A 59 -18.20 -12.57 -11.54
CA ALA A 59 -17.07 -13.25 -10.93
C ALA A 59 -16.48 -12.47 -9.74
N TRP A 60 -16.51 -11.14 -9.77
CA TRP A 60 -16.05 -10.31 -8.65
C TRP A 60 -17.05 -10.29 -7.52
N ARG A 61 -18.36 -10.23 -7.80
CA ARG A 61 -19.40 -10.36 -6.76
C ARG A 61 -19.28 -11.69 -6.02
N ALA A 62 -19.12 -12.79 -6.76
CA ALA A 62 -18.98 -14.12 -6.19
C ALA A 62 -17.70 -14.25 -5.32
N ARG A 63 -16.61 -13.59 -5.72
CA ARG A 63 -15.35 -13.59 -4.98
C ARG A 63 -15.35 -12.63 -3.79
N GLY A 64 -16.01 -11.48 -3.92
CA GLY A 64 -15.96 -10.38 -2.98
C GLY A 64 -14.61 -9.64 -3.00
N GLY A 65 -14.29 -9.00 -1.88
CA GLY A 65 -13.08 -8.22 -1.68
C GLY A 65 -13.27 -6.73 -1.94
N VAL A 66 -12.18 -6.08 -2.33
CA VAL A 66 -12.11 -4.64 -2.60
C VAL A 66 -11.51 -4.38 -3.97
N MET A 67 -11.63 -3.16 -4.47
CA MET A 67 -10.98 -2.73 -5.70
C MET A 67 -10.30 -1.39 -5.53
N LEU A 68 -9.28 -1.15 -6.35
CA LEU A 68 -8.60 0.14 -6.48
C LEU A 68 -8.29 0.46 -7.95
N PRO A 69 -8.29 1.75 -8.35
CA PRO A 69 -7.99 2.16 -9.71
C PRO A 69 -6.49 2.27 -9.94
N VAL A 70 -5.98 1.67 -11.00
CA VAL A 70 -4.56 1.72 -11.35
C VAL A 70 -4.36 1.89 -12.85
N TYR A 71 -3.46 2.79 -13.24
CA TYR A 71 -3.10 3.03 -14.63
C TYR A 71 -2.11 1.97 -15.13
N LEU A 72 -2.07 1.81 -16.45
CA LEU A 72 -1.07 0.99 -17.11
C LEU A 72 0.34 1.49 -16.73
N ARG A 73 1.21 0.58 -16.27
CA ARG A 73 2.60 0.85 -15.84
C ARG A 73 2.73 1.67 -14.55
N GLU A 74 1.65 1.88 -13.82
CA GLU A 74 1.73 2.55 -12.52
C GLU A 74 2.37 1.62 -11.49
N ALA A 75 3.28 2.18 -10.70
CA ALA A 75 3.97 1.48 -9.63
C ALA A 75 3.30 1.74 -8.28
N MET A 76 3.36 0.75 -7.39
CA MET A 76 2.82 0.86 -6.04
C MET A 76 3.66 0.10 -5.02
N TRP A 77 3.49 0.44 -3.76
CA TRP A 77 3.99 -0.32 -2.62
C TRP A 77 2.92 -0.47 -1.54
N LEU A 78 3.13 -1.40 -0.62
CA LEU A 78 2.23 -1.68 0.49
C LEU A 78 2.79 -1.11 1.78
N SER A 79 2.07 -0.19 2.42
CA SER A 79 2.39 0.29 3.77
C SER A 79 1.69 -0.58 4.81
N PHE A 80 2.42 -0.98 5.85
CA PHE A 80 1.88 -1.71 7.01
C PHE A 80 1.78 -0.83 8.26
N ALA A 81 2.03 0.48 8.11
CA ALA A 81 1.93 1.46 9.18
C ALA A 81 0.53 1.45 9.81
N GLY A 82 0.49 1.57 11.13
CA GLY A 82 -0.76 1.46 11.90
C GLY A 82 -1.21 0.03 12.21
N THR A 83 -0.35 -0.98 11.94
CA THR A 83 -0.55 -2.33 12.48
C THR A 83 -0.33 -2.33 13.98
N SER A 84 -1.35 -2.76 14.74
CA SER A 84 -1.40 -2.62 16.20
C SER A 84 -1.00 -3.86 16.98
N GLU A 85 -0.95 -5.03 16.35
CA GLU A 85 -0.61 -6.31 16.97
C GLU A 85 0.33 -7.10 16.06
N PRO A 86 1.15 -8.02 16.60
CA PRO A 86 2.01 -8.85 15.77
C PRO A 86 1.19 -9.81 14.90
N ALA A 87 1.56 -9.91 13.64
CA ALA A 87 0.90 -10.77 12.68
C ALA A 87 1.85 -11.20 11.55
N ALA A 88 1.63 -12.41 11.04
CA ALA A 88 2.20 -12.86 9.77
C ALA A 88 1.23 -12.49 8.64
N LEU A 89 1.67 -11.66 7.69
CA LEU A 89 0.88 -11.25 6.52
C LEU A 89 1.40 -11.91 5.26
N GLN A 90 0.60 -12.76 4.64
CA GLN A 90 0.87 -13.25 3.29
C GLN A 90 0.44 -12.22 2.26
N VAL A 91 1.32 -11.95 1.29
CA VAL A 91 1.07 -11.08 0.14
C VAL A 91 1.22 -11.90 -1.14
N GLY A 92 0.15 -11.93 -1.93
CA GLY A 92 0.07 -12.67 -3.18
C GLY A 92 -0.20 -11.73 -4.35
N VAL A 93 0.44 -11.99 -5.49
CA VAL A 93 0.23 -11.27 -6.74
C VAL A 93 -0.17 -12.28 -7.81
N GLY A 94 -1.44 -12.24 -8.21
CA GLY A 94 -2.02 -13.28 -9.06
C GLY A 94 -1.81 -14.71 -8.53
N LYS A 95 -2.04 -14.93 -7.24
CA LYS A 95 -1.82 -16.21 -6.55
C LYS A 95 -0.39 -16.75 -6.62
N VAL A 96 0.60 -15.90 -6.82
CA VAL A 96 2.01 -16.20 -6.53
C VAL A 96 2.41 -15.43 -5.28
N CYS A 97 3.01 -16.10 -4.30
CA CYS A 97 3.48 -15.42 -3.09
C CYS A 97 4.62 -14.46 -3.42
N ALA A 98 4.48 -13.18 -3.08
CA ALA A 98 5.48 -12.15 -3.37
C ALA A 98 6.78 -12.32 -2.56
N VAL A 99 6.74 -13.10 -1.47
CA VAL A 99 7.91 -13.38 -0.62
C VAL A 99 8.65 -14.65 -1.06
N SER A 100 7.91 -15.74 -1.33
CA SER A 100 8.52 -17.04 -1.64
C SER A 100 8.57 -17.40 -3.12
N GLY A 101 7.75 -16.77 -3.97
CA GLY A 101 7.52 -17.20 -5.35
C GLY A 101 6.78 -18.52 -5.52
N ARG A 102 6.39 -19.18 -4.42
CA ARG A 102 5.58 -20.40 -4.50
C ARG A 102 4.13 -20.06 -4.88
N PRO A 103 3.41 -21.03 -5.46
CA PRO A 103 1.95 -20.93 -5.62
C PRO A 103 1.29 -20.59 -4.28
N TRP A 104 0.23 -19.78 -4.35
CA TRP A 104 -0.52 -19.33 -3.19
C TRP A 104 -0.98 -20.52 -2.34
N SER A 105 -0.64 -20.48 -1.06
CA SER A 105 -0.99 -21.50 -0.08
C SER A 105 -1.94 -20.93 0.94
N ASP A 106 -2.80 -21.78 1.49
CA ASP A 106 -3.70 -21.38 2.57
C ASP A 106 -3.04 -21.37 3.95
N ARG A 107 -1.76 -21.74 4.04
CA ARG A 107 -0.99 -21.88 5.28
C ARG A 107 0.32 -21.11 5.22
N LEU A 108 0.81 -20.72 6.40
CA LEU A 108 2.16 -20.21 6.58
C LEU A 108 3.20 -21.32 6.37
N ALA A 109 4.38 -20.93 5.91
CA ALA A 109 5.57 -21.79 5.82
C ALA A 109 6.81 -20.95 6.12
N HIS A 110 7.84 -21.56 6.73
CA HIS A 110 9.19 -20.96 6.87
C HIS A 110 10.18 -21.44 5.79
N GLY A 111 9.89 -22.56 5.12
CA GLY A 111 10.82 -23.22 4.19
C GLY A 111 10.30 -23.29 2.74
N PRO A 112 10.50 -22.23 1.93
CA PRO A 112 10.91 -20.89 2.31
C PRO A 112 9.76 -20.10 2.94
N GLN A 113 10.09 -19.00 3.61
CA GLN A 113 9.12 -18.13 4.26
C GLN A 113 8.15 -17.52 3.23
N ASN A 114 6.85 -17.52 3.53
CA ASN A 114 5.82 -17.05 2.58
C ASN A 114 4.97 -15.88 3.08
N TYR A 115 5.49 -15.10 4.03
CA TYR A 115 4.82 -13.97 4.67
C TYR A 115 5.84 -12.91 5.11
N VAL A 116 5.35 -11.70 5.37
CA VAL A 116 6.08 -10.64 6.08
C VAL A 116 5.67 -10.61 7.55
N VAL A 117 6.61 -10.28 8.44
CA VAL A 117 6.40 -10.25 9.90
C VAL A 117 6.03 -8.84 10.33
N LEU A 118 4.79 -8.62 10.76
CA LEU A 118 4.31 -7.31 11.19
C LEU A 118 4.36 -7.18 12.72
N PRO A 119 4.53 -5.96 13.27
CA PRO A 119 4.82 -4.70 12.55
C PRO A 119 6.30 -4.51 12.20
N ARG A 120 7.15 -5.52 12.42
CA ARG A 120 8.60 -5.43 12.19
C ARG A 120 8.95 -5.07 10.74
N GLN A 121 8.25 -5.66 9.77
CA GLN A 121 8.27 -5.22 8.38
C GLN A 121 7.32 -4.02 8.24
N PRO A 122 7.83 -2.80 7.97
CA PRO A 122 6.99 -1.60 7.90
C PRO A 122 6.30 -1.40 6.54
N TRP A 123 6.88 -1.91 5.45
CA TRP A 123 6.31 -1.83 4.10
C TRP A 123 6.86 -2.95 3.19
N LEU A 124 6.33 -3.06 1.97
CA LEU A 124 6.80 -3.96 0.90
C LEU A 124 6.62 -3.30 -0.47
N ASP A 125 7.72 -3.04 -1.19
CA ASP A 125 7.70 -2.37 -2.50
C ASP A 125 7.53 -3.31 -3.70
N GLY A 126 7.77 -4.60 -3.50
CA GLY A 126 7.90 -5.53 -4.61
C GLY A 126 8.00 -6.99 -4.23
N ILE A 127 8.36 -7.81 -5.21
CA ILE A 127 8.67 -9.23 -4.98
C ILE A 127 10.08 -9.39 -4.41
N ASN A 128 10.28 -10.37 -3.53
CA ASN A 128 11.60 -10.74 -3.02
C ASN A 128 12.42 -11.47 -4.09
N SER A 129 13.19 -10.72 -4.88
CA SER A 129 13.92 -11.25 -6.04
C SER A 129 15.43 -11.10 -5.97
N GLY A 130 15.99 -10.53 -4.91
CA GLY A 130 17.42 -10.39 -4.69
C GLY A 130 17.76 -10.37 -3.20
N THR A 131 19.01 -10.61 -2.84
CA THR A 131 19.45 -10.43 -1.45
C THR A 131 19.57 -8.93 -1.17
N GLY A 132 18.89 -8.45 -0.14
CA GLY A 132 18.75 -7.04 0.22
C GLY A 132 18.01 -6.21 -0.83
N THR A 133 17.31 -6.85 -1.77
CA THR A 133 16.64 -6.14 -2.87
C THR A 133 15.31 -6.77 -3.25
N VAL A 134 14.35 -5.90 -3.56
CA VAL A 134 13.06 -6.28 -4.15
C VAL A 134 12.92 -5.68 -5.54
N ARG A 135 12.03 -6.25 -6.35
CA ARG A 135 11.62 -5.66 -7.63
C ARG A 135 10.20 -5.15 -7.60
N GLN A 136 10.07 -3.87 -7.94
CA GLN A 136 8.87 -3.07 -7.71
C GLN A 136 7.60 -3.68 -8.28
N PHE A 137 6.48 -3.57 -7.57
CA PHE A 137 5.18 -3.89 -8.15
C PHE A 137 4.77 -2.88 -9.22
N VAL A 138 4.52 -3.36 -10.44
CA VAL A 138 4.06 -2.52 -11.56
C VAL A 138 2.80 -3.11 -12.18
N ALA A 139 1.77 -2.29 -12.34
CA ALA A 139 0.50 -2.72 -12.90
C ALA A 139 0.57 -2.98 -14.40
N VAL A 140 0.11 -4.16 -14.82
CA VAL A 140 0.03 -4.58 -16.22
C VAL A 140 -1.30 -5.26 -16.52
N PRO A 141 -1.81 -5.20 -17.76
CA PRO A 141 -3.01 -5.92 -18.17
C PRO A 141 -2.77 -7.43 -18.11
N LEU A 142 -3.80 -8.18 -17.74
CA LEU A 142 -3.81 -9.63 -17.95
C LEU A 142 -3.89 -9.95 -19.45
N GLY A 143 -3.36 -11.11 -19.83
CA GLY A 143 -3.31 -11.64 -21.19
C GLY A 143 -2.03 -11.35 -21.96
N LEU A 144 -1.08 -10.59 -21.38
CA LEU A 144 0.21 -10.29 -22.02
C LEU A 144 1.31 -11.29 -21.66
N GLY A 145 1.13 -12.05 -20.58
CA GLY A 145 2.18 -12.88 -19.98
C GLY A 145 3.22 -12.08 -19.18
N ALA A 146 2.97 -10.79 -18.93
CA ALA A 146 3.88 -9.88 -18.26
C ALA A 146 3.73 -9.89 -16.73
N THR A 147 2.61 -10.39 -16.20
CA THR A 147 2.41 -10.46 -14.75
C THR A 147 3.33 -11.48 -14.10
N VAL A 148 3.59 -11.32 -12.79
CA VAL A 148 4.29 -12.35 -12.00
C VAL A 148 3.56 -13.70 -12.12
N GLU A 149 2.23 -13.70 -12.09
CA GLU A 149 1.40 -14.90 -12.28
C GLU A 149 1.69 -15.58 -13.62
N GLY A 150 1.62 -14.84 -14.72
CA GLY A 150 1.88 -15.34 -16.07
C GLY A 150 3.27 -15.95 -16.22
N GLN A 151 4.27 -15.26 -15.68
CA GLN A 151 5.66 -15.69 -15.81
C GLN A 151 6.02 -16.89 -14.92
N VAL A 152 5.40 -17.01 -13.75
CA VAL A 152 5.69 -18.10 -12.80
C VAL A 152 4.82 -19.33 -13.04
N THR A 153 3.57 -19.14 -13.46
CA THR A 153 2.59 -20.23 -13.56
C THR A 153 2.25 -20.60 -15.01
N GLY A 154 2.50 -19.71 -15.97
CA GLY A 154 2.06 -19.85 -17.36
C GLY A 154 0.60 -19.44 -17.59
N GLU A 155 -0.12 -19.00 -16.55
CA GLU A 155 -1.52 -18.58 -16.62
C GLU A 155 -1.68 -17.12 -16.16
N GLU A 156 -2.71 -16.42 -16.62
CA GLU A 156 -3.05 -15.06 -16.14
C GLU A 156 -4.56 -14.97 -15.88
N VAL A 157 -5.01 -15.71 -14.87
CA VAL A 157 -6.44 -15.92 -14.58
C VAL A 157 -6.91 -15.04 -13.43
N TRP A 158 -6.05 -14.78 -12.45
CA TRP A 158 -6.44 -14.17 -11.19
C TRP A 158 -6.16 -12.67 -11.17
N GLY A 159 -4.94 -12.28 -11.53
CA GLY A 159 -4.45 -10.91 -11.34
C GLY A 159 -4.57 -10.44 -9.89
N GLY A 160 -4.64 -9.12 -9.73
CA GLY A 160 -4.88 -8.50 -8.43
C GLY A 160 -3.85 -8.82 -7.35
N VAL A 161 -4.22 -8.46 -6.12
CA VAL A 161 -3.43 -8.75 -4.91
C VAL A 161 -4.27 -9.58 -3.94
N GLN A 162 -3.65 -10.56 -3.29
CA GLN A 162 -4.25 -11.36 -2.23
C GLN A 162 -3.54 -11.07 -0.92
N LEU A 163 -4.31 -10.74 0.12
CA LEU A 163 -3.80 -10.48 1.45
C LEU A 163 -4.43 -11.45 2.43
N ARG A 164 -3.61 -12.02 3.32
CA ARG A 164 -4.09 -12.92 4.37
C ARG A 164 -3.28 -12.75 5.65
N SER A 165 -3.96 -12.41 6.74
CA SER A 165 -3.34 -12.24 8.05
C SER A 165 -3.48 -13.49 8.91
N PHE A 166 -2.42 -13.79 9.65
CA PHE A 166 -2.39 -14.79 10.70
C PHE A 166 -1.93 -14.08 11.97
N ALA A 167 -2.83 -13.97 12.95
CA ALA A 167 -2.50 -13.40 14.24
C ALA A 167 -1.61 -14.38 15.04
N LEU A 168 -0.98 -13.87 16.10
CA LEU A 168 -0.43 -14.75 17.14
C LEU A 168 -1.53 -15.68 17.69
N ASN A 169 -1.14 -16.88 18.08
CA ASN A 169 -2.01 -17.77 18.82
C ASN A 169 -2.39 -17.13 20.17
N GLY A 170 -3.47 -17.59 20.80
CA GLY A 170 -4.00 -16.95 22.00
C GLY A 170 -3.03 -16.87 23.18
N ARG A 171 -2.10 -17.84 23.30
CA ARG A 171 -1.08 -17.85 24.37
C ARG A 171 -0.04 -16.76 24.13
N GLU A 172 0.51 -16.70 22.91
CA GLU A 172 1.56 -15.74 22.60
C GLU A 172 1.01 -14.31 22.47
N LEU A 173 -0.22 -14.14 22.00
CA LEU A 173 -0.90 -12.83 22.00
C LEU A 173 -1.10 -12.31 23.43
N ALA A 174 -1.54 -13.16 24.36
CA ALA A 174 -1.72 -12.77 25.75
C ALA A 174 -0.39 -12.37 26.43
N ARG A 175 0.69 -13.10 26.11
CA ARG A 175 2.06 -12.77 26.57
C ARG A 175 2.50 -11.43 26.02
N TRP A 176 2.36 -11.21 24.72
CA TRP A 176 2.71 -9.95 24.08
C TRP A 176 1.94 -8.76 24.68
N HIS A 177 0.64 -8.89 24.92
CA HIS A 177 -0.14 -7.83 25.57
C HIS A 177 0.33 -7.52 27.00
N GLU A 178 0.74 -8.53 27.77
CA GLU A 178 1.30 -8.33 29.11
C GLU A 178 2.64 -7.58 29.04
N GLU A 179 3.51 -7.97 28.12
CA GLU A 179 4.79 -7.29 27.89
C GLU A 179 4.59 -5.82 27.48
N GLU A 180 3.63 -5.54 26.60
CA GLU A 180 3.32 -4.17 26.19
C GLU A 180 2.71 -3.33 27.32
N ARG A 181 1.85 -3.92 28.17
CA ARG A 181 1.36 -3.26 29.39
C ARG A 181 2.53 -2.88 30.30
N GLN A 182 3.43 -3.82 30.58
CA GLN A 182 4.59 -3.58 31.43
C GLN A 182 5.53 -2.52 30.83
N ARG A 183 5.73 -2.53 29.50
CA ARG A 183 6.51 -1.50 28.80
C ARG A 183 5.87 -0.12 28.98
N ALA A 184 4.56 0.00 28.75
CA ALA A 184 3.82 1.25 28.90
C ALA A 184 3.88 1.77 30.34
N GLU A 185 3.74 0.90 31.34
CA GLU A 185 3.87 1.25 32.75
C GLU A 185 5.28 1.75 33.10
N ARG A 186 6.33 1.08 32.60
CA ARG A 186 7.72 1.53 32.78
C ARG A 186 7.96 2.89 32.14
N THR A 187 7.51 3.09 30.90
CA THR A 187 7.61 4.38 30.21
C THR A 187 6.88 5.48 30.98
N ARG A 188 5.68 5.19 31.50
CA ARG A 188 4.91 6.13 32.32
C ARG A 188 5.58 6.44 33.66
N ALA A 189 6.21 5.47 34.30
CA ALA A 189 6.95 5.66 35.55
C ALA A 189 8.24 6.46 35.36
N MET A 190 8.86 6.39 34.18
CA MET A 190 10.05 7.16 33.80
C MET A 190 9.74 8.55 33.23
N ALA A 191 8.48 8.84 32.91
CA ALA A 191 8.07 10.18 32.50
C ALA A 191 8.27 11.15 33.68
N PRO A 192 8.97 12.29 33.50
CA PRO A 192 9.18 13.24 34.58
C PRO A 192 7.82 13.71 35.10
N PRO A 193 7.66 13.91 36.42
CA PRO A 193 6.43 14.49 36.94
C PRO A 193 6.23 15.83 36.24
N SER A 194 5.09 15.99 35.59
CA SER A 194 4.64 17.28 35.05
C SER A 194 4.54 18.25 36.23
N GLY A 195 5.61 19.01 36.43
CA GLY A 195 5.73 19.99 37.49
C GLY A 195 4.71 21.10 37.28
N TYR A 196 3.66 21.09 38.09
CA TYR A 196 2.94 22.31 38.41
C TYR A 196 3.87 23.23 39.24
N GLY A 197 4.23 24.39 38.67
CA GLY A 197 4.40 25.63 39.44
C GLY A 197 5.81 26.23 39.53
N ALA A 198 6.00 27.40 38.90
CA ALA A 198 6.69 28.53 39.50
C ALA A 198 6.10 29.83 38.94
N ALA A 199 5.25 30.47 39.74
CA ALA A 199 4.79 31.82 39.52
C ALA A 199 5.98 32.80 39.57
N MET A 200 6.15 33.62 38.54
CA MET A 200 6.99 34.82 38.64
C MET A 200 6.14 35.96 39.20
N PRO A 201 6.53 36.61 40.31
CA PRO A 201 5.88 37.81 40.79
C PRO A 201 6.43 39.01 40.03
N GLY A 202 5.54 39.80 39.40
CA GLY A 202 5.88 41.13 38.90
C GLY A 202 5.83 41.25 37.38
N GLY A 203 4.67 41.69 36.89
CA GLY A 203 4.44 42.14 35.52
C GLY A 203 2.97 42.51 35.35
N LEU A 204 2.63 43.77 35.62
CA LEU A 204 1.29 44.33 35.41
C LEU A 204 0.90 44.32 33.92
N PRO A 205 -0.41 44.28 33.60
CA PRO A 205 -0.93 43.91 32.28
C PRO A 205 -1.15 45.13 31.38
N PRO A 206 -1.44 44.91 30.08
CA PRO A 206 -2.35 45.80 29.37
C PRO A 206 -3.61 45.10 28.86
N ALA A 207 -4.72 45.61 29.38
CA ALA A 207 -5.97 46.01 28.72
C ALA A 207 -6.67 45.06 27.73
N ALA A 208 -7.89 44.72 28.14
CA ALA A 208 -9.00 44.33 27.27
C ALA A 208 -9.51 45.52 26.43
N SER A 209 -9.89 45.25 25.18
CA SER A 209 -11.00 45.88 24.42
C SER A 209 -11.25 44.99 23.19
N GLY A 210 -12.42 44.39 22.99
CA GLY A 210 -13.61 45.03 22.38
C GLY A 210 -13.28 45.36 20.91
N GLY A 211 -13.83 44.77 19.85
CA GLY A 211 -15.19 44.32 19.55
C GLY A 211 -15.49 44.69 18.09
N PHE A 212 -16.53 44.07 17.49
CA PHE A 212 -17.14 44.38 16.18
C PHE A 212 -16.31 44.03 14.93
N GLY A 213 -16.86 43.47 13.85
CA GLY A 213 -18.24 43.18 13.50
C GLY A 213 -18.27 42.41 12.17
N ALA A 214 -19.33 41.65 11.98
CA ALA A 214 -19.64 40.99 10.71
C ALA A 214 -20.04 42.01 9.63
N ALA A 215 -19.67 41.74 8.38
CA ALA A 215 -20.39 42.21 7.19
C ALA A 215 -20.17 41.28 5.99
N MET A 216 -21.26 40.55 5.68
CA MET A 216 -21.78 39.96 4.43
C MET A 216 -20.89 39.78 3.17
N PRO A 217 -21.07 38.65 2.43
CA PRO A 217 -20.65 38.54 1.05
C PRO A 217 -21.68 39.21 0.11
N MET A 218 -21.19 39.96 -0.88
CA MET A 218 -21.99 40.50 -1.98
C MET A 218 -22.11 39.47 -3.11
N ALA A 219 -23.35 39.25 -3.54
CA ALA A 219 -23.71 38.48 -4.73
C ALA A 219 -23.69 39.35 -6.00
N ALA A 220 -23.45 38.74 -7.16
CA ALA A 220 -24.00 39.12 -8.48
C ALA A 220 -23.68 38.00 -9.52
N PRO A 221 -24.36 37.93 -10.68
CA PRO A 221 -25.74 37.50 -10.84
C PRO A 221 -25.90 36.37 -11.87
N SER A 222 -27.06 35.72 -11.86
CA SER A 222 -27.50 34.70 -12.83
C SER A 222 -28.06 35.34 -14.10
N ALA A 223 -27.91 34.65 -15.25
CA ALA A 223 -28.62 34.90 -16.49
C ALA A 223 -28.93 33.56 -17.21
N PRO A 224 -29.96 33.48 -18.09
CA PRO A 224 -30.98 32.45 -17.96
C PRO A 224 -31.02 31.41 -19.10
N GLY A 225 -31.59 30.24 -18.76
CA GLY A 225 -32.58 29.51 -19.55
C GLY A 225 -32.19 28.95 -20.93
N ALA A 226 -32.01 27.63 -21.02
CA ALA A 226 -32.31 26.87 -22.22
C ALA A 226 -32.91 25.50 -21.86
N VAL A 227 -33.93 25.15 -22.62
CA VAL A 227 -34.88 24.02 -22.54
C VAL A 227 -34.25 22.62 -22.66
N PRO A 228 -34.91 21.54 -22.17
CA PRO A 228 -34.41 20.19 -22.32
C PRO A 228 -34.78 19.60 -23.69
N ALA A 229 -33.83 18.95 -24.35
CA ALA A 229 -34.05 18.13 -25.55
C ALA A 229 -33.97 16.63 -25.20
N PRO A 230 -34.65 15.76 -25.97
CA PRO A 230 -35.19 14.49 -25.47
C PRO A 230 -34.15 13.36 -25.39
N ALA A 231 -34.49 12.38 -24.55
CA ALA A 231 -33.77 11.12 -24.40
C ALA A 231 -33.71 10.36 -25.73
N ALA A 232 -32.50 10.23 -26.29
CA ALA A 232 -32.21 9.28 -27.35
C ALA A 232 -32.13 7.86 -26.74
N GLY A 233 -32.81 6.93 -27.41
CA GLY A 233 -33.11 5.58 -26.94
C GLY A 233 -31.90 4.74 -26.54
N ALA A 234 -32.16 3.81 -25.62
CA ALA A 234 -31.24 2.77 -25.22
C ALA A 234 -30.82 1.93 -26.45
N ALA A 235 -29.55 2.04 -26.82
CA ALA A 235 -28.90 1.08 -27.71
C ALA A 235 -28.86 -0.30 -27.04
N PRO A 236 -28.97 -1.40 -27.81
CA PRO A 236 -28.94 -2.75 -27.25
C PRO A 236 -27.63 -2.98 -26.49
N ALA A 237 -27.73 -3.60 -25.32
CA ALA A 237 -26.60 -3.96 -24.49
C ALA A 237 -25.56 -4.73 -25.33
N SER A 238 -24.37 -4.16 -25.47
CA SER A 238 -23.23 -4.89 -26.00
C SER A 238 -22.98 -6.13 -25.13
N PRO A 239 -22.50 -7.25 -25.71
CA PRO A 239 -22.13 -8.41 -24.91
C PRO A 239 -21.14 -7.97 -23.82
N PRO A 240 -21.18 -8.59 -22.62
CA PRO A 240 -20.31 -8.19 -21.53
C PRO A 240 -18.85 -8.30 -21.99
N ARG A 241 -18.23 -7.14 -22.22
CA ARG A 241 -16.79 -7.05 -22.47
C ARG A 241 -16.12 -7.60 -21.22
N ALA A 242 -15.24 -8.60 -21.39
CA ALA A 242 -14.41 -9.06 -20.29
C ALA A 242 -13.75 -7.82 -19.65
N ALA A 243 -14.05 -7.56 -18.37
CA ALA A 243 -13.47 -6.42 -17.67
C ALA A 243 -11.96 -6.49 -17.85
N ALA A 244 -11.34 -5.37 -18.25
CA ALA A 244 -9.89 -5.29 -18.43
C ALA A 244 -9.23 -5.46 -17.05
N ALA A 245 -9.03 -6.71 -16.65
CA ALA A 245 -8.43 -7.08 -15.40
C ALA A 245 -6.93 -6.79 -15.46
N MET A 246 -6.40 -6.26 -14.36
CA MET A 246 -4.99 -5.94 -14.22
C MET A 246 -4.36 -6.88 -13.19
N GLY A 247 -3.07 -7.16 -13.37
CA GLY A 247 -2.21 -7.84 -12.42
C GLY A 247 -0.98 -7.00 -12.10
N LEU A 248 -0.08 -7.58 -11.31
CA LEU A 248 1.22 -6.98 -11.02
C LEU A 248 2.32 -7.79 -11.71
N GLY A 249 3.12 -7.09 -12.50
CA GLY A 249 4.44 -7.54 -12.94
C GLY A 249 5.52 -6.90 -12.07
N VAL A 250 6.76 -6.91 -12.57
CA VAL A 250 7.91 -6.37 -11.85
C VAL A 250 8.57 -5.21 -12.60
N GLY A 251 8.93 -4.15 -11.88
CA GLY A 251 9.71 -3.02 -12.39
C GLY A 251 11.18 -3.09 -11.98
N GLY A 252 11.79 -1.92 -11.80
CA GLY A 252 13.17 -1.78 -11.36
C GLY A 252 13.47 -2.40 -9.98
N SER A 253 14.74 -2.72 -9.78
CA SER A 253 15.27 -3.23 -8.51
C SER A 253 15.54 -2.07 -7.54
N MET A 254 15.25 -2.28 -6.25
CA MET A 254 15.56 -1.33 -5.19
C MET A 254 16.06 -2.03 -3.93
N ARG A 255 16.77 -1.29 -3.08
CA ARG A 255 17.26 -1.79 -1.78
C ARG A 255 16.12 -1.87 -0.78
N GLN A 256 15.82 -3.09 -0.36
CA GLN A 256 14.85 -3.40 0.68
C GLN A 256 15.07 -4.83 1.14
N GLU A 257 15.24 -5.03 2.44
CA GLU A 257 15.22 -6.33 3.07
C GLU A 257 13.78 -6.82 3.32
N VAL A 258 13.58 -8.13 3.16
CA VAL A 258 12.37 -8.81 3.62
C VAL A 258 12.73 -9.67 4.81
N TYR A 259 12.24 -9.29 5.99
CA TYR A 259 12.77 -9.86 7.23
C TYR A 259 12.41 -11.32 7.45
N GLN A 260 13.42 -12.09 7.85
CA GLN A 260 13.24 -13.45 8.34
C GLN A 260 12.50 -13.44 9.69
N ASP A 261 11.49 -14.29 9.82
CA ASP A 261 10.81 -14.50 11.10
C ASP A 261 11.71 -15.19 12.12
N ASP A 262 11.79 -14.58 13.29
CA ASP A 262 12.52 -15.04 14.48
C ASP A 262 11.63 -15.88 15.41
N ARG A 263 10.31 -15.88 15.19
CA ARG A 263 9.36 -16.71 15.92
C ARG A 263 9.25 -18.11 15.30
N PRO A 264 8.99 -19.15 16.12
CA PRO A 264 8.59 -20.45 15.58
C PRO A 264 7.18 -20.37 14.97
N LEU A 265 6.94 -21.12 13.89
CA LEU A 265 5.65 -21.14 13.19
C LEU A 265 4.44 -21.41 14.10
N THR A 266 4.66 -22.17 15.18
CA THR A 266 3.64 -22.52 16.18
C THR A 266 3.14 -21.33 16.99
N ASP A 267 3.86 -20.21 16.99
CA ASP A 267 3.43 -18.98 17.66
C ASP A 267 2.30 -18.29 16.89
N TRP A 268 2.18 -18.55 15.59
CA TRP A 268 1.10 -18.06 14.75
C TRP A 268 -0.13 -18.97 14.82
N SER A 269 -1.31 -18.40 14.63
CA SER A 269 -2.53 -19.17 14.42
C SER A 269 -2.42 -20.05 13.17
N GLU A 270 -2.88 -21.30 13.24
CA GLU A 270 -2.94 -22.19 12.07
C GLU A 270 -3.98 -21.72 11.04
N GLN A 271 -5.04 -21.06 11.51
CA GLN A 271 -6.12 -20.54 10.68
C GLN A 271 -5.91 -19.04 10.44
N PRO A 272 -6.16 -18.56 9.21
CA PRO A 272 -6.08 -17.14 8.94
C PRO A 272 -7.13 -16.37 9.71
N ALA A 273 -6.72 -15.25 10.29
CA ALA A 273 -7.61 -14.34 11.00
C ALA A 273 -8.46 -13.53 10.00
N GLY A 274 -7.88 -13.15 8.86
CA GLY A 274 -8.57 -12.42 7.81
C GLY A 274 -7.99 -12.66 6.43
N ARG A 275 -8.82 -12.47 5.40
CA ARG A 275 -8.40 -12.50 3.98
C ARG A 275 -9.14 -11.47 3.17
N VAL A 276 -8.47 -10.88 2.19
CA VAL A 276 -9.08 -9.96 1.22
C VAL A 276 -8.41 -10.11 -0.14
N PHE A 277 -9.24 -10.08 -1.17
CA PHE A 277 -8.79 -9.96 -2.56
C PHE A 277 -8.92 -8.50 -2.98
N VAL A 278 -7.87 -7.96 -3.60
CA VAL A 278 -7.84 -6.59 -4.14
C VAL A 278 -7.82 -6.69 -5.66
N HIS A 279 -8.93 -6.29 -6.27
CA HIS A 279 -9.06 -6.19 -7.71
C HIS A 279 -8.41 -4.90 -8.20
N LEU A 280 -7.51 -5.03 -9.18
CA LEU A 280 -6.89 -3.90 -9.85
C LEU A 280 -7.71 -3.55 -11.08
N VAL A 281 -8.22 -2.32 -11.14
CA VAL A 281 -9.13 -1.89 -12.21
C VAL A 281 -8.55 -0.72 -12.98
N THR A 282 -8.77 -0.70 -14.29
CA THR A 282 -8.38 0.47 -15.10
C THR A 282 -9.20 1.71 -14.72
N PRO A 283 -8.69 2.93 -14.91
CA PRO A 283 -9.41 4.17 -14.62
C PRO A 283 -10.79 4.29 -15.31
N PRO A 284 -10.95 3.90 -16.59
CA PRO A 284 -12.28 3.89 -17.23
C PRO A 284 -13.24 2.92 -16.54
N GLU A 285 -12.76 1.75 -16.13
CA GLU A 285 -13.56 0.73 -15.44
C GLU A 285 -13.94 1.17 -14.03
N TRP A 286 -13.01 1.79 -13.30
CA TRP A 286 -13.29 2.43 -12.02
C TRP A 286 -14.44 3.44 -12.15
N ARG A 287 -14.33 4.38 -13.08
CA ARG A 287 -15.35 5.41 -13.29
C ARG A 287 -16.70 4.80 -13.68
N ARG A 288 -16.70 3.74 -14.50
CA ARG A 288 -17.92 3.00 -14.86
C ARG A 288 -18.58 2.37 -13.65
N ILE A 289 -17.79 1.75 -12.75
CA ILE A 289 -18.30 1.06 -11.57
C ILE A 289 -18.72 2.05 -10.49
N THR A 290 -17.85 3.00 -10.13
CA THR A 290 -18.04 3.87 -8.96
C THR A 290 -18.76 5.17 -9.30
N GLY A 291 -18.62 5.67 -10.52
CA GLY A 291 -18.99 7.04 -10.91
C GLY A 291 -17.91 8.07 -10.58
N GLU A 292 -16.89 7.69 -9.82
CA GLU A 292 -15.79 8.58 -9.40
C GLU A 292 -14.72 8.67 -10.50
N ALA A 293 -14.11 9.84 -10.66
CA ALA A 293 -12.87 9.91 -11.42
C ALA A 293 -11.76 9.22 -10.64
N ALA A 294 -10.99 8.34 -11.30
CA ALA A 294 -9.76 7.84 -10.69
C ALA A 294 -8.81 9.03 -10.46
N PRO A 295 -8.07 9.07 -9.34
CA PRO A 295 -7.01 10.04 -9.16
C PRO A 295 -6.08 10.05 -10.39
N PRO A 296 -5.55 11.20 -10.81
CA PRO A 296 -4.65 11.26 -11.95
C PRO A 296 -3.38 10.42 -11.70
N SER A 297 -2.92 9.73 -12.73
CA SER A 297 -1.59 9.12 -12.83
C SER A 297 -1.31 8.92 -14.33
N PRO A 298 -0.12 9.29 -14.85
CA PRO A 298 1.17 8.74 -14.44
C PRO A 298 2.08 9.83 -13.90
N VAL A 299 2.78 9.50 -12.82
CA VAL A 299 3.78 10.38 -12.22
C VAL A 299 4.89 10.66 -13.24
N ASP A 300 5.00 11.91 -13.69
CA ASP A 300 6.12 12.40 -14.49
C ASP A 300 7.37 12.46 -13.60
N ARG A 301 8.37 11.63 -13.91
CA ARG A 301 9.62 11.59 -13.16
C ARG A 301 10.41 12.88 -13.31
N ALA A 302 10.36 13.52 -14.47
CA ALA A 302 10.99 14.81 -14.66
C ALA A 302 10.28 15.89 -13.82
N ALA A 303 8.95 15.82 -13.65
CA ALA A 303 8.22 16.68 -12.71
C ALA A 303 8.67 16.43 -11.26
N TYR A 304 8.86 15.16 -10.90
CA TYR A 304 9.37 14.78 -9.59
C TYR A 304 10.77 15.34 -9.31
N THR A 305 11.72 15.13 -10.22
CA THR A 305 13.10 15.64 -10.08
C THR A 305 13.11 17.16 -10.06
N ARG A 306 12.32 17.83 -10.90
CA ARG A 306 12.14 19.30 -10.88
C ARG A 306 11.55 19.79 -9.56
N ALA A 307 10.68 19.00 -8.92
CA ALA A 307 10.08 19.34 -7.63
C ALA A 307 11.04 19.13 -6.44
N GLY A 308 12.19 18.48 -6.65
CA GLY A 308 13.20 18.29 -5.60
C GLY A 308 12.77 17.34 -4.47
N LEU A 309 11.81 16.45 -4.71
CA LEU A 309 11.29 15.51 -3.71
C LEU A 309 12.33 14.45 -3.31
N PRO A 310 12.35 13.98 -2.05
CA PRO A 310 13.44 13.14 -1.52
C PRO A 310 13.38 11.69 -2.01
N TRP A 311 14.54 11.12 -2.32
CA TRP A 311 14.73 9.68 -2.43
C TRP A 311 15.19 9.12 -1.09
N PHE A 312 15.04 7.81 -0.89
CA PHE A 312 15.44 7.19 0.37
C PHE A 312 16.42 6.05 0.16
N ASP A 313 17.50 6.05 0.93
CA ASP A 313 18.35 4.89 1.10
C ASP A 313 17.96 4.20 2.40
N TYR A 314 17.78 2.89 2.31
CA TYR A 314 17.37 2.05 3.41
C TYR A 314 18.23 0.80 3.37
N CYS A 315 19.01 0.62 4.42
CA CYS A 315 19.73 -0.59 4.72
C CYS A 315 19.52 -0.88 6.21
N ASP A 316 19.14 -2.12 6.50
CA ASP A 316 19.12 -2.64 7.86
C ASP A 316 20.22 -3.69 8.00
N GLU A 317 21.46 -3.23 8.23
CA GLU A 317 22.64 -4.11 8.29
C GLU A 317 22.56 -5.16 9.41
N ASP A 318 21.73 -4.91 10.44
CA ASP A 318 21.61 -5.75 11.63
C ASP A 318 20.47 -6.77 11.55
N ALA A 319 19.55 -6.65 10.57
CA ALA A 319 18.39 -7.52 10.45
C ALA A 319 18.62 -8.67 9.45
N PRO A 320 18.23 -9.91 9.78
CA PRO A 320 18.37 -11.02 8.83
C PRO A 320 17.36 -10.88 7.67
N ASP A 321 17.90 -10.74 6.46
CA ASP A 321 17.14 -10.74 5.21
C ASP A 321 16.86 -12.17 4.70
N LEU A 322 15.68 -12.38 4.12
CA LEU A 322 15.32 -13.63 3.47
C LEU A 322 16.01 -13.75 2.12
N ALA A 323 16.73 -14.86 1.91
CA ALA A 323 17.22 -15.19 0.59
C ALA A 323 16.06 -15.28 -0.42
N PRO A 324 16.15 -14.60 -1.57
CA PRO A 324 15.14 -14.70 -2.62
C PRO A 324 15.15 -16.10 -3.23
N THR A 325 14.07 -16.45 -3.91
CA THR A 325 13.97 -17.73 -4.64
C THR A 325 14.35 -17.60 -6.10
N ASP A 326 14.81 -18.70 -6.70
CA ASP A 326 15.18 -18.71 -8.13
C ASP A 326 13.97 -18.40 -9.02
N THR A 327 12.78 -18.81 -8.60
CA THR A 327 11.51 -18.46 -9.24
C THR A 327 11.28 -16.95 -9.29
N LEU A 328 11.45 -16.25 -8.17
CA LEU A 328 11.28 -14.80 -8.14
C LEU A 328 12.44 -14.06 -8.81
N ARG A 329 13.65 -14.60 -8.81
CA ARG A 329 14.80 -14.06 -9.57
C ARG A 329 14.55 -14.10 -11.08
N SER A 330 13.94 -15.17 -11.59
CA SER A 330 13.77 -15.39 -13.03
C SER A 330 12.65 -14.58 -13.67
N VAL A 331 11.77 -13.95 -12.89
CA VAL A 331 10.73 -13.05 -13.43
C VAL A 331 11.42 -11.94 -14.21
N LYS A 332 10.95 -11.64 -15.41
CA LYS A 332 11.45 -10.57 -16.26
C LYS A 332 10.66 -9.28 -16.04
N PRO A 333 11.29 -8.12 -16.19
CA PRO A 333 10.64 -6.85 -15.95
C PRO A 333 9.62 -6.54 -17.05
N VAL A 334 8.61 -5.74 -16.71
CA VAL A 334 7.45 -5.49 -17.59
C VAL A 334 7.80 -4.76 -18.88
N GLY A 335 8.94 -4.09 -18.95
CA GLY A 335 9.45 -3.41 -20.13
C GLY A 335 9.79 -4.35 -21.28
N ASP A 336 10.06 -5.63 -21.01
CA ASP A 336 10.20 -6.66 -22.04
C ASP A 336 8.92 -6.82 -22.89
N TRP A 337 7.75 -6.43 -22.36
CA TRP A 337 6.46 -6.44 -23.06
C TRP A 337 5.96 -5.06 -23.47
N LEU A 338 6.15 -4.07 -22.61
CA LEU A 338 5.56 -2.73 -22.76
C LEU A 338 6.56 -1.67 -23.25
N GLY A 339 7.82 -2.07 -23.48
CA GLY A 339 8.94 -1.18 -23.73
C GLY A 339 9.42 -0.45 -22.47
N ASP A 340 10.52 0.29 -22.62
CA ASP A 340 11.03 1.20 -21.59
C ASP A 340 10.10 2.40 -21.37
N ASP A 341 10.23 3.06 -20.22
CA ASP A 341 9.53 4.32 -19.97
C ASP A 341 9.75 5.28 -21.15
N HIS A 342 8.68 5.96 -21.59
CA HIS A 342 8.76 6.90 -22.70
C HIS A 342 9.62 8.14 -22.36
N GLU A 343 9.89 8.35 -21.07
CA GLU A 343 10.74 9.43 -20.56
C GLU A 343 12.11 8.89 -20.15
N PRO A 344 13.22 9.53 -20.58
CA PRO A 344 14.57 9.15 -20.16
C PRO A 344 14.73 9.15 -18.64
N TRP A 345 15.44 8.16 -18.11
CA TRP A 345 15.82 8.15 -16.68
C TRP A 345 16.69 9.35 -16.33
N GLN A 346 16.30 10.08 -15.29
CA GLN A 346 17.13 11.11 -14.65
C GLN A 346 17.47 10.61 -13.24
N PRO A 347 18.76 10.35 -12.94
CA PRO A 347 19.14 9.91 -11.61
C PRO A 347 18.88 11.02 -10.56
N PRO A 348 18.68 10.66 -9.29
CA PRO A 348 18.61 11.62 -8.19
C PRO A 348 19.82 12.57 -8.20
N THR A 349 19.58 13.83 -7.88
CA THR A 349 20.69 14.79 -7.71
C THR A 349 21.46 14.50 -6.42
N PRO A 350 22.78 14.79 -6.35
CA PRO A 350 23.55 14.62 -5.12
C PRO A 350 22.92 15.40 -3.95
N GLY A 351 22.60 14.71 -2.85
CA GLY A 351 21.94 15.28 -1.67
C GLY A 351 20.41 15.14 -1.63
N GLN A 352 19.79 14.60 -2.68
CA GLN A 352 18.35 14.32 -2.73
C GLN A 352 17.98 12.99 -2.03
N THR A 353 18.96 12.13 -1.75
CA THR A 353 18.76 10.85 -1.07
C THR A 353 18.95 11.01 0.44
N GLN A 354 17.92 10.67 1.21
CA GLN A 354 17.91 10.66 2.67
C GLN A 354 18.07 9.23 3.20
N GLN A 355 18.80 9.05 4.30
CA GLN A 355 18.90 7.75 4.98
C GLN A 355 17.69 7.56 5.90
N LEU A 356 16.92 6.48 5.72
CA LEU A 356 15.76 6.15 6.56
C LEU A 356 16.13 5.44 7.86
N LYS A 357 17.35 4.91 7.97
CA LYS A 357 17.92 4.32 9.18
C LYS A 357 19.28 4.98 9.45
N ASP A 358 19.62 5.15 10.73
CA ASP A 358 20.88 5.75 11.22
C ASP A 358 21.08 7.28 11.10
N ALA A 359 20.04 8.06 10.80
CA ALA A 359 20.09 9.51 11.04
C ALA A 359 19.82 9.81 12.54
N PRO A 360 20.67 10.57 13.26
CA PRO A 360 20.37 10.99 14.63
C PRO A 360 19.17 11.96 14.62
N GLY A 361 17.97 11.44 14.85
CA GLY A 361 16.74 12.23 14.79
C GLY A 361 15.52 11.50 15.34
N LYS A 362 14.46 12.25 15.66
CA LYS A 362 13.18 11.68 16.07
C LYS A 362 12.50 10.99 14.88
N PRO A 363 11.68 9.95 15.11
CA PRO A 363 10.85 9.35 14.06
C PRO A 363 9.98 10.41 13.36
N ILE A 364 9.95 10.39 12.03
CA ILE A 364 9.11 11.30 11.21
C ILE A 364 7.73 10.66 11.04
N GLU A 365 6.66 11.43 11.29
CA GLU A 365 5.26 11.00 11.12
C GLU A 365 4.77 11.22 9.66
N ASP A 366 3.74 10.46 9.26
CA ASP A 366 3.12 10.54 7.92
C ASP A 366 2.64 11.97 7.64
N GLY A 367 3.23 12.64 6.66
CA GLY A 367 2.89 14.03 6.29
C GLY A 367 3.90 15.10 6.73
N ASP A 368 4.90 14.75 7.54
CA ASP A 368 5.96 15.66 8.00
C ASP A 368 7.31 15.44 7.25
N TRP A 369 7.25 15.00 5.99
CA TRP A 369 8.44 14.81 5.12
C TRP A 369 9.01 16.11 4.56
#